data_AF-A0A3M7JD05-F1
#
_entry.id   AF-A0A3M7JD05-F1
#
_cell.length_a   1.000
_cell.length_b   1.000
_cell.length_c   1.000
_cell.angle_alpha   90.00
_cell.angle_beta   90.00
_cell.angle_gamma   90.00
#
_symmetry.space_group_name_H-M   'P 1'
#
loop_
_entity.id
_entity.type
_entity.pdbx_description
1 polymer ?
#
loop_
_entity_poly.entity_id
_entity_poly.type
_entity_poly.pdbx_seq_one_letter_code
_entity_poly.pdbx_strand_id
1 'polypeptide(L)'
;MEIYAAYFTALTCFNLALFTRQHLLTRTKQSSHTSSEEEEEEESISLADLPNSPDKQAVWDFKRIYFGVYILAKAADWLQGPYIYTLYKDDKNLPEPTVAALFTTGFIPAPRSWDPWLIAACVGYCLTYTSSCLSVLSSDLFVLFVGRALGGVSTTLLYSVFETWMVAEYHARELGACGLRLGDMFSASVMLSGLTAIGSGVVGEALVKWTGSKSSPFLLAAVCLCVAFGGIWHFWTENLAVPSSSHSFSPSTEEKDHQQQSSTPAQATYRNILRDKRLLTLTFTTTAFEGSMYLFVFFWSPALKAARASSASARGILPENGGENVPGLPFGLIFASFMSAMMLGSMTTSAMNLTSNLKTSSRLTLHTVALAAIALVTPVLARSSETGVFWAFALFEICVGMYFPAISKLKSEVVEERVRGKVYGMMRVPLNLFVVLALGSTKEGEAYRDTMFRTAGSLLLIAFVVIARYLD
;
A
#
# COMPACT_ATOMS: atom_id res chain seq x y z
N MET A 1 -15.85 25.46 -10.87
CA MET A 1 -15.05 25.33 -9.64
C MET A 1 -14.90 23.85 -9.32
N GLU A 2 -13.66 23.38 -9.15
CA GLU A 2 -13.33 21.95 -9.05
C GLU A 2 -13.85 21.37 -7.73
N ILE A 3 -14.97 20.65 -7.80
CA ILE A 3 -15.60 19.99 -6.64
C ILE A 3 -14.62 19.08 -5.87
N TYR A 4 -13.64 18.51 -6.57
CA TYR A 4 -12.58 17.67 -6.03
C TYR A 4 -11.60 18.42 -5.13
N ALA A 5 -11.31 19.70 -5.39
CA ALA A 5 -10.45 20.49 -4.52
C ALA A 5 -11.10 20.71 -3.15
N ALA A 6 -12.42 20.93 -3.12
CA ALA A 6 -13.18 21.01 -1.88
C ALA A 6 -13.20 19.66 -1.14
N TYR A 7 -13.42 18.54 -1.87
CA TYR A 7 -13.39 17.20 -1.27
C TYR A 7 -12.03 16.84 -0.68
N PHE A 8 -10.96 17.10 -1.44
CA PHE A 8 -9.60 16.91 -0.98
C PHE A 8 -9.32 17.72 0.28
N THR A 9 -9.62 19.02 0.25
CA THR A 9 -9.40 19.93 1.39
C THR A 9 -10.14 19.44 2.63
N ALA A 10 -11.41 19.02 2.49
CA ALA A 10 -12.19 18.47 3.60
C ALA A 10 -11.51 17.23 4.20
N LEU A 11 -11.13 16.26 3.37
CA LEU A 11 -10.46 15.03 3.82
C LEU A 11 -9.11 15.32 4.50
N THR A 12 -8.30 16.22 3.96
CA THR A 12 -7.03 16.60 4.58
C THR A 12 -7.22 17.33 5.90
N CYS A 13 -8.22 18.21 6.01
CA CYS A 13 -8.55 18.89 7.27
C CYS A 13 -9.01 17.89 8.34
N PHE A 14 -9.82 16.89 7.99
CA PHE A 14 -10.21 15.83 8.92
C PHE A 14 -9.01 15.01 9.41
N ASN A 15 -8.10 14.63 8.51
CA ASN A 15 -6.87 13.94 8.89
C ASN A 15 -6.01 14.79 9.83
N LEU A 16 -5.81 16.07 9.53
CA LEU A 16 -5.04 16.98 10.38
C LEU A 16 -5.69 17.16 11.76
N ALA A 17 -7.01 17.28 11.82
CA ALA A 17 -7.75 17.39 13.07
C ALA A 17 -7.60 16.13 13.94
N LEU A 18 -7.70 14.93 13.33
CA LEU A 18 -7.50 13.67 14.05
C LEU A 18 -6.05 13.49 14.50
N PHE A 19 -5.09 13.82 13.64
CA PHE A 19 -3.67 13.78 13.99
C PHE A 19 -3.37 14.67 15.19
N THR A 20 -3.84 15.92 15.14
CA THR A 20 -3.67 16.89 16.22
C THR A 20 -4.32 16.38 17.51
N ARG A 21 -5.54 15.85 17.44
CA ARG A 21 -6.23 15.27 18.58
C ARG A 21 -5.48 14.09 19.18
N GLN A 22 -5.00 13.15 18.36
CA GLN A 22 -4.22 12.00 18.84
C GLN A 22 -2.94 12.46 19.51
N HIS A 23 -2.21 13.37 18.89
CA HIS A 23 -0.95 13.89 19.41
C HIS A 23 -1.14 14.62 20.76
N LEU A 24 -2.20 15.43 20.88
CA LEU A 24 -2.57 16.08 22.14
C LEU A 24 -2.89 15.04 23.23
N LEU A 25 -3.68 14.02 22.92
CA LEU A 25 -4.03 12.96 23.88
C LEU A 25 -2.80 12.16 24.35
N THR A 26 -1.88 11.82 23.45
CA THR A 26 -0.62 11.15 23.82
C THR A 26 0.27 12.04 24.68
N ARG A 27 0.36 13.34 24.36
CA ARG A 27 1.13 14.30 25.18
C ARG A 27 0.56 14.43 26.59
N THR A 28 -0.76 14.53 26.75
CA THR A 28 -1.39 14.57 28.07
C THR A 28 -1.11 13.29 28.85
N LYS A 29 -1.17 12.12 28.20
CA LYS A 29 -0.90 10.83 28.86
C LYS A 29 0.58 10.66 29.26
N GLN A 30 1.51 11.17 28.46
CA GLN A 30 2.93 11.16 28.78
C GLN A 30 3.24 12.15 29.90
N SER A 31 2.67 13.36 29.86
CA SER A 31 2.79 14.36 30.94
C SER A 31 2.24 13.85 32.28
N SER A 32 1.18 13.03 32.30
CA SER A 32 0.67 12.42 33.55
C SER A 32 1.53 11.26 34.08
N HIS A 33 2.25 10.56 33.19
CA HIS A 33 3.20 9.51 33.58
C HIS A 33 4.51 10.14 34.09
N THR A 34 5.02 11.16 33.42
CA THR A 34 6.21 11.89 33.84
C THR A 34 5.99 12.59 35.19
N SER A 35 4.79 13.14 35.46
CA SER A 35 4.49 13.71 36.79
C SER A 35 4.34 12.69 37.92
N SER A 36 4.25 11.39 37.62
CA SER A 36 4.21 10.32 38.64
C SER A 36 5.56 9.60 38.77
N GLU A 37 6.41 9.63 37.74
CA GLU A 37 7.80 9.14 37.78
C GLU A 37 8.78 10.21 38.33
N GLU A 38 8.50 11.51 38.14
CA GLU A 38 9.31 12.61 38.68
C GLU A 38 9.26 12.73 40.23
N GLU A 39 8.34 12.03 40.91
CA GLU A 39 8.36 11.93 42.38
C GLU A 39 9.23 10.77 42.91
N GLU A 40 9.74 9.86 42.05
CA GLU A 40 10.55 8.70 42.48
C GLU A 40 12.00 8.66 41.94
N GLU A 41 12.39 9.50 40.97
CA GLU A 41 13.77 9.54 40.43
C GLU A 41 14.49 10.87 40.71
N GLU A 42 14.85 11.12 41.98
CA GLU A 42 16.05 11.90 42.31
C GLU A 42 17.25 10.95 42.39
N GLU A 43 18.34 11.28 41.67
CA GLU A 43 19.63 10.56 41.56
C GLU A 43 19.77 9.46 40.48
N SER A 44 19.71 9.84 39.19
CA SER A 44 20.84 9.59 38.27
C SER A 44 20.67 10.38 36.96
N ILE A 45 21.44 11.46 36.81
CA ILE A 45 21.52 12.20 35.55
C ILE A 45 22.25 11.31 34.54
N SER A 46 21.50 10.58 33.73
CA SER A 46 22.01 9.87 32.57
C SER A 46 22.55 10.89 31.56
N LEU A 47 23.80 10.69 31.10
CA LEU A 47 24.44 11.51 30.06
C LEU A 47 23.65 11.55 28.72
N ALA A 48 22.56 10.78 28.59
CA ALA A 48 21.68 10.74 27.41
C ALA A 48 20.81 11.99 27.22
N ASP A 49 20.65 12.83 28.24
CA ASP A 49 19.74 14.00 28.20
C ASP A 49 20.37 15.30 27.69
N LEU A 50 21.64 15.28 27.28
CA LEU A 50 22.21 16.42 26.55
C LEU A 50 21.59 16.52 25.13
N PRO A 51 21.15 17.72 24.70
CA PRO A 51 20.48 17.91 23.40
C PRO A 51 21.40 17.70 22.17
N ASN A 52 22.71 17.51 22.37
CA ASN A 52 23.73 17.34 21.32
C ASN A 52 24.70 16.16 21.61
N SER A 53 24.20 14.99 22.04
CA SER A 53 25.06 13.81 22.11
C SER A 53 25.40 13.28 20.70
N PRO A 54 26.63 12.78 20.45
CA PRO A 54 27.02 12.23 19.15
C PRO A 54 26.09 11.10 18.67
N ASP A 55 25.48 10.38 19.61
CA ASP A 55 24.51 9.31 19.34
C ASP A 55 23.21 9.83 18.71
N LYS A 56 22.69 10.98 19.18
CA LYS A 56 21.49 11.62 18.61
C LYS A 56 21.75 12.10 17.18
N GLN A 57 22.95 12.62 16.92
CA GLN A 57 23.37 13.05 15.59
C GLN A 57 23.48 11.86 14.62
N ALA A 58 24.10 10.75 15.05
CA ALA A 58 24.20 9.53 14.25
C ALA A 58 22.83 8.96 13.88
N VAL A 59 21.87 8.97 14.81
CA VAL A 59 20.48 8.55 14.57
C VAL A 59 19.78 9.46 13.56
N TRP A 60 19.96 10.78 13.68
CA TRP A 60 19.34 11.74 12.77
C TRP A 60 19.92 11.63 11.35
N ASP A 61 21.24 11.47 11.24
CA ASP A 61 21.91 11.28 9.96
C ASP A 61 21.46 9.99 9.26
N PHE A 62 21.36 8.89 10.00
CA PHE A 62 20.79 7.64 9.47
C PHE A 62 19.35 7.83 8.96
N LYS A 63 18.48 8.45 9.76
CA LYS A 63 17.10 8.75 9.36
C LYS A 63 17.06 9.59 8.10
N ARG A 64 17.85 10.66 8.01
CA ARG A 64 17.89 11.56 6.86
C ARG A 64 18.35 10.84 5.59
N ILE A 65 19.41 10.04 5.67
CA ILE A 65 19.97 9.31 4.53
C ILE A 65 18.97 8.27 4.02
N TYR A 66 18.42 7.44 4.92
CA TYR A 66 17.47 6.40 4.54
C TYR A 66 16.15 6.99 4.04
N PHE A 67 15.51 7.87 4.81
CA PHE A 67 14.21 8.42 4.45
C PHE A 67 14.27 9.34 3.24
N GLY A 68 15.38 10.08 3.03
CA GLY A 68 15.56 10.89 1.83
C GLY A 68 15.46 10.07 0.54
N VAL A 69 16.18 8.95 0.47
CA VAL A 69 16.11 8.03 -0.67
C VAL A 69 14.76 7.31 -0.73
N TYR A 70 14.26 6.82 0.41
CA TYR A 70 13.01 6.07 0.49
C TYR A 70 11.80 6.89 0.03
N ILE A 71 11.70 8.18 0.40
CA ILE A 71 10.65 9.08 -0.08
C ILE A 71 10.70 9.20 -1.60
N LEU A 72 11.89 9.41 -2.18
CA LEU A 72 12.03 9.57 -3.62
C LEU A 72 11.62 8.30 -4.38
N ALA A 73 12.03 7.14 -3.88
CA ALA A 73 11.65 5.85 -4.42
C ALA A 73 10.12 5.62 -4.33
N LYS A 74 9.51 5.89 -3.18
CA LYS A 74 8.05 5.83 -3.00
C LYS A 74 7.30 6.85 -3.86
N ALA A 75 7.82 8.07 -3.99
CA ALA A 75 7.23 9.10 -4.81
C ALA A 75 7.15 8.67 -6.28
N ALA A 76 8.20 8.05 -6.80
CA ALA A 76 8.20 7.54 -8.18
C ALA A 76 7.10 6.49 -8.43
N ASP A 77 6.77 5.66 -7.44
CA ASP A 77 5.70 4.67 -7.53
C ASP A 77 4.31 5.32 -7.47
N TRP A 78 4.10 6.19 -6.48
CA TRP A 78 2.82 6.85 -6.27
C TRP A 78 2.46 7.87 -7.35
N LEU A 79 3.46 8.48 -7.99
CA LEU A 79 3.24 9.47 -9.04
C LEU A 79 2.67 8.85 -10.33
N GLN A 80 2.95 7.58 -10.57
CA GLN A 80 2.44 6.85 -11.74
C GLN A 80 1.01 6.36 -11.53
N GLY A 81 0.70 5.85 -10.34
CA GLY A 81 -0.57 5.20 -9.99
C GLY A 81 -1.85 5.82 -10.60
N PRO A 82 -2.09 7.14 -10.48
CA PRO A 82 -3.30 7.79 -10.99
C PRO A 82 -3.43 7.77 -12.52
N TYR A 83 -2.30 7.70 -13.23
CA TYR A 83 -2.23 7.96 -14.67
C TYR A 83 -2.04 6.71 -15.51
N ILE A 84 -1.64 5.58 -14.92
CA ILE A 84 -1.38 4.34 -15.64
C ILE A 84 -2.57 3.94 -16.53
N TYR A 85 -3.79 3.85 -16.00
CA TYR A 85 -4.95 3.44 -16.78
C TYR A 85 -5.23 4.41 -17.95
N THR A 86 -5.26 5.71 -17.64
CA THR A 86 -5.68 6.76 -18.57
C THR A 86 -4.66 7.00 -19.66
N LEU A 87 -3.38 6.84 -19.36
CA LEU A 87 -2.29 6.84 -20.33
C LEU A 87 -2.43 5.71 -21.36
N TYR A 88 -2.64 4.47 -20.91
CA TYR A 88 -2.77 3.34 -21.85
C TYR A 88 -4.09 3.39 -22.63
N LYS A 89 -5.20 3.72 -21.96
CA LYS A 89 -6.53 3.70 -22.59
C LYS A 89 -6.81 4.93 -23.45
N ASP A 90 -6.52 6.13 -22.94
CA ASP A 90 -6.89 7.38 -23.60
C ASP A 90 -5.77 7.89 -24.53
N ASP A 91 -4.52 7.92 -24.06
CA ASP A 91 -3.44 8.55 -24.83
C ASP A 91 -2.89 7.58 -25.90
N LYS A 92 -2.75 6.30 -25.56
CA LYS A 92 -2.29 5.25 -26.48
C LYS A 92 -3.43 4.53 -27.22
N ASN A 93 -4.69 4.88 -26.92
CA ASN A 93 -5.89 4.30 -27.55
C ASN A 93 -5.93 2.75 -27.52
N LEU A 94 -5.39 2.12 -26.48
CA LEU A 94 -5.38 0.66 -26.38
C LEU A 94 -6.75 0.12 -25.94
N PRO A 95 -7.18 -1.06 -26.40
CA PRO A 95 -8.39 -1.72 -25.92
C PRO A 95 -8.31 -2.03 -24.41
N GLU A 96 -9.42 -1.94 -23.67
CA GLU A 96 -9.42 -2.23 -22.22
C GLU A 96 -8.86 -3.62 -21.86
N PRO A 97 -9.12 -4.70 -22.63
CA PRO A 97 -8.51 -6.01 -22.38
C PRO A 97 -6.97 -5.98 -22.46
N THR A 98 -6.41 -5.20 -23.39
CA THR A 98 -4.97 -5.02 -23.52
C THR A 98 -4.41 -4.23 -22.33
N VAL A 99 -5.12 -3.20 -21.88
CA VAL A 99 -4.74 -2.45 -20.68
C VAL A 99 -4.79 -3.37 -19.45
N ALA A 100 -5.81 -4.22 -19.32
CA ALA A 100 -5.91 -5.20 -18.25
C ALA A 100 -4.73 -6.20 -18.28
N ALA A 101 -4.35 -6.68 -19.45
CA ALA A 101 -3.16 -7.53 -19.63
C ALA A 101 -1.86 -6.80 -19.22
N LEU A 102 -1.70 -5.53 -19.58
CA LEU A 102 -0.55 -4.73 -19.12
C LEU A 102 -0.53 -4.56 -17.60
N PHE A 103 -1.69 -4.39 -16.96
CA PHE A 103 -1.78 -4.39 -15.50
C PHE A 103 -1.41 -5.74 -14.88
N THR A 104 -1.86 -6.87 -15.44
CA THR A 104 -1.53 -8.20 -14.90
C THR A 104 -0.04 -8.54 -15.07
N THR A 105 0.62 -8.07 -16.13
CA THR A 105 2.08 -8.24 -16.28
C THR A 105 2.90 -7.49 -15.24
N GLY A 106 2.33 -6.48 -14.58
CA GLY A 106 2.97 -5.80 -13.46
C GLY A 106 3.05 -6.61 -12.17
N PHE A 107 2.45 -7.81 -12.10
CA PHE A 107 2.50 -8.68 -10.91
C PHE A 107 3.66 -9.69 -10.94
N ILE A 108 4.63 -9.51 -11.84
CA ILE A 108 5.80 -10.39 -11.92
C ILE A 108 6.70 -10.15 -10.69
N PRO A 109 6.96 -11.18 -9.86
CA PRO A 109 7.83 -11.02 -8.70
C PRO A 109 9.30 -10.86 -9.15
N ALA A 110 10.06 -10.09 -8.37
CA ALA A 110 11.51 -10.02 -8.57
C ALA A 110 12.19 -11.39 -8.39
N PRO A 111 13.23 -11.69 -9.19
CA PRO A 111 13.98 -12.92 -9.03
C PRO A 111 14.76 -12.91 -7.71
N ARG A 112 14.77 -14.06 -7.04
CA ARG A 112 15.43 -14.28 -5.74
C ARG A 112 16.97 -14.19 -5.79
N SER A 113 17.53 -14.01 -6.98
CA SER A 113 18.98 -13.90 -7.23
C SER A 113 19.59 -12.60 -6.71
N TRP A 114 18.77 -11.60 -6.37
CA TRP A 114 19.24 -10.29 -5.89
C TRP A 114 19.27 -10.15 -4.37
N ASP A 115 18.71 -11.13 -3.65
CA ASP A 115 18.68 -11.20 -2.18
C ASP A 115 20.06 -11.01 -1.49
N PRO A 116 21.21 -11.53 -2.00
CA PRO A 116 22.47 -11.38 -1.31
C PRO A 116 23.10 -9.98 -1.43
N TRP A 117 22.77 -9.23 -2.49
CA TRP A 117 23.46 -8.00 -2.87
C TRP A 117 22.53 -6.79 -2.72
N LEU A 118 22.36 -6.30 -1.48
CA LEU A 118 21.32 -5.31 -1.14
C LEU A 118 21.47 -3.98 -1.91
N ILE A 119 22.68 -3.41 -2.00
CA ILE A 119 22.90 -2.18 -2.77
C ILE A 119 22.68 -2.42 -4.26
N ALA A 120 23.22 -3.51 -4.82
CA ALA A 120 23.03 -3.84 -6.22
C ALA A 120 21.55 -4.05 -6.55
N ALA A 121 20.76 -4.58 -5.61
CA ALA A 121 19.33 -4.75 -5.75
C ALA A 121 18.56 -3.41 -5.66
N CYS A 122 18.96 -2.48 -4.77
CA CYS A 122 18.39 -1.12 -4.72
C CYS A 122 18.76 -0.27 -5.96
N VAL A 123 19.99 -0.41 -6.47
CA VAL A 123 20.42 0.17 -7.74
C VAL A 123 19.65 -0.46 -8.90
N GLY A 124 19.52 -1.79 -8.90
CA GLY A 124 18.73 -2.54 -9.88
C GLY A 124 17.28 -2.07 -9.90
N TYR A 125 16.69 -1.79 -8.73
CA TYR A 125 15.39 -1.14 -8.62
C TYR A 125 15.34 0.19 -9.37
N CYS A 126 16.27 1.12 -9.11
CA CYS A 126 16.28 2.41 -9.79
C CYS A 126 16.42 2.27 -11.31
N LEU A 127 17.28 1.39 -11.80
CA LEU A 127 17.50 1.19 -13.23
C LEU A 127 16.29 0.54 -13.93
N THR A 128 15.75 -0.53 -13.34
CA THR A 128 14.57 -1.23 -13.89
C THR A 128 13.34 -0.34 -13.87
N TYR A 129 13.16 0.47 -12.81
CA TYR A 129 11.98 1.32 -12.69
C TYR A 129 12.05 2.56 -13.58
N THR A 130 13.24 3.16 -13.73
CA THR A 130 13.45 4.22 -14.73
C THR A 130 13.18 3.71 -16.14
N SER A 131 13.62 2.49 -16.45
CA SER A 131 13.33 1.86 -17.76
C SER A 131 11.82 1.64 -17.97
N SER A 132 11.09 1.23 -16.93
CA SER A 132 9.62 1.14 -16.94
C SER A 132 8.95 2.50 -17.16
N CYS A 133 9.45 3.57 -16.56
CA CYS A 133 8.93 4.92 -16.78
C CYS A 133 9.17 5.41 -18.22
N LEU A 134 10.34 5.10 -18.79
CA LEU A 134 10.69 5.53 -20.15
C LEU A 134 9.98 4.70 -21.22
N SER A 135 9.64 3.43 -20.95
CA SER A 135 8.94 2.59 -21.93
C SER A 135 7.60 3.17 -22.36
N VAL A 136 6.92 3.91 -21.46
CA VAL A 136 5.66 4.63 -21.71
C VAL A 136 5.74 5.59 -22.90
N LEU A 137 6.92 6.13 -23.19
CA LEU A 137 7.13 7.03 -24.32
C LEU A 137 7.01 6.28 -25.66
N SER A 138 7.32 4.98 -25.68
CA SER A 138 7.21 4.15 -26.87
C SER A 138 5.75 3.87 -27.25
N SER A 139 5.49 3.75 -28.55
CA SER A 139 4.20 3.30 -29.08
C SER A 139 4.16 1.79 -29.35
N ASP A 140 5.30 1.12 -29.21
CA ASP A 140 5.41 -0.31 -29.44
C ASP A 140 4.86 -1.12 -28.25
N LEU A 141 3.90 -2.00 -28.55
CA LEU A 141 3.20 -2.80 -27.55
C LEU A 141 4.14 -3.74 -26.77
N PHE A 142 5.14 -4.32 -27.44
CA PHE A 142 6.12 -5.20 -26.79
C PHE A 142 6.97 -4.42 -25.80
N VAL A 143 7.43 -3.22 -26.17
CA VAL A 143 8.16 -2.32 -25.26
C VAL A 143 7.31 -1.93 -24.04
N LEU A 144 6.00 -1.71 -24.21
CA LEU A 144 5.09 -1.45 -23.08
C LEU A 144 4.96 -2.65 -22.14
N PHE A 145 4.86 -3.88 -22.67
CA PHE A 145 4.81 -5.10 -21.86
C PHE A 145 6.12 -5.34 -21.11
N VAL A 146 7.27 -5.18 -21.77
CA VAL A 146 8.58 -5.28 -21.12
C VAL A 146 8.71 -4.24 -20.03
N GLY A 147 8.32 -2.99 -20.29
CA GLY A 147 8.29 -1.92 -19.30
C GLY A 147 7.47 -2.29 -18.07
N ARG A 148 6.25 -2.79 -18.26
CA ARG A 148 5.37 -3.24 -17.16
C ARG A 148 5.96 -4.40 -16.37
N ALA A 149 6.58 -5.37 -17.03
CA ALA A 149 7.26 -6.47 -16.37
C ALA A 149 8.42 -5.97 -15.49
N LEU A 150 9.23 -5.05 -16.01
CA LEU A 150 10.29 -4.39 -15.25
C LEU A 150 9.71 -3.62 -14.05
N GLY A 151 8.60 -2.89 -14.26
CA GLY A 151 7.88 -2.20 -13.19
C GLY A 151 7.46 -3.12 -12.05
N GLY A 152 6.92 -4.31 -12.35
CA GLY A 152 6.54 -5.30 -11.34
C GLY A 152 7.73 -5.84 -10.53
N VAL A 153 8.84 -6.12 -11.22
CA VAL A 153 10.11 -6.50 -10.59
C VAL A 153 10.58 -5.38 -9.66
N SER A 154 10.57 -4.13 -10.12
CA SER A 154 10.96 -2.97 -9.32
C SER A 154 10.08 -2.80 -8.07
N THR A 155 8.75 -2.88 -8.21
CA THR A 155 7.84 -2.79 -7.06
C THR A 155 8.15 -3.87 -6.03
N THR A 156 8.44 -5.11 -6.45
CA THR A 156 8.82 -6.18 -5.52
C THR A 156 10.10 -5.83 -4.75
N LEU A 157 11.10 -5.25 -5.41
CA LEU A 157 12.34 -4.82 -4.74
C LEU A 157 12.12 -3.66 -3.77
N LEU A 158 11.30 -2.68 -4.15
CA LEU A 158 10.98 -1.51 -3.34
C LEU A 158 10.42 -1.89 -1.96
N TYR A 159 9.53 -2.88 -1.93
CA TYR A 159 8.88 -3.34 -0.69
C TYR A 159 9.67 -4.40 0.08
N SER A 160 10.85 -4.82 -0.39
CA SER A 160 11.64 -5.88 0.27
C SER A 160 13.07 -5.45 0.59
N VAL A 161 13.82 -5.03 -0.43
CA VAL A 161 15.26 -4.74 -0.31
C VAL A 161 15.51 -3.50 0.52
N PHE A 162 14.69 -2.45 0.39
CA PHE A 162 14.82 -1.22 1.17
C PHE A 162 14.65 -1.47 2.67
N GLU A 163 13.63 -2.26 3.04
CA GLU A 163 13.41 -2.65 4.43
C GLU A 163 14.54 -3.53 4.96
N THR A 164 15.00 -4.49 4.14
CA THR A 164 16.10 -5.39 4.51
C THR A 164 17.40 -4.62 4.73
N TRP A 165 17.71 -3.65 3.86
CA TRP A 165 18.88 -2.79 4.03
C TRP A 165 18.77 -1.91 5.29
N MET A 166 17.60 -1.33 5.55
CA MET A 166 17.36 -0.55 6.77
C MET A 166 17.63 -1.38 8.04
N VAL A 167 17.16 -2.63 8.07
CA VAL A 167 17.38 -3.53 9.21
C VAL A 167 18.85 -3.92 9.32
N ALA A 168 19.51 -4.27 8.21
CA ALA A 168 20.92 -4.64 8.20
C ALA A 168 21.81 -3.49 8.72
N GLU A 169 21.56 -2.27 8.24
CA GLU A 169 22.33 -1.09 8.63
C GLU A 169 22.05 -0.66 10.08
N TYR A 170 20.80 -0.81 10.54
CA TYR A 170 20.44 -0.58 11.94
C TYR A 170 21.26 -1.46 12.90
N HIS A 171 21.45 -2.73 12.55
CA HIS A 171 22.25 -3.66 13.33
C HIS A 171 23.76 -3.43 13.17
N ALA A 172 24.23 -3.15 11.95
CA ALA A 172 25.65 -2.90 11.68
C ALA A 172 26.18 -1.66 12.43
N ARG A 173 25.34 -0.64 12.61
CA ARG A 173 25.67 0.59 13.35
C ARG A 173 25.29 0.55 14.83
N GLU A 174 24.78 -0.58 15.33
CA GLU A 174 24.31 -0.76 16.71
C GLU A 174 23.38 0.36 17.21
N LEU A 175 22.53 0.92 16.31
CA LEU A 175 21.71 2.10 16.60
C LEU A 175 20.67 1.88 17.71
N GLY A 176 20.41 0.62 18.07
CA GLY A 176 19.62 0.27 19.25
C GLY A 176 20.26 0.75 20.55
N ALA A 177 21.60 0.74 20.65
CA ALA A 177 22.33 1.29 21.80
C ALA A 177 22.23 2.82 21.87
N CYS A 178 22.07 3.49 20.72
CA CYS A 178 21.84 4.93 20.63
C CYS A 178 20.39 5.36 20.94
N GLY A 179 19.53 4.43 21.39
CA GLY A 179 18.14 4.71 21.77
C GLY A 179 17.13 4.72 20.61
N LEU A 180 17.53 4.36 19.39
CA LEU A 180 16.58 4.25 18.26
C LEU A 180 15.86 2.90 18.33
N ARG A 181 14.52 2.89 18.35
CA ARG A 181 13.74 1.66 18.24
C ARG A 181 13.44 1.34 16.78
N LEU A 182 13.65 0.09 16.37
CA LEU A 182 13.35 -0.36 15.01
C LEU A 182 11.85 -0.21 14.65
N GLY A 183 10.95 -0.38 15.62
CA GLY A 183 9.51 -0.16 15.43
C GLY A 183 9.14 1.27 15.03
N ASP A 184 9.92 2.26 15.48
CA ASP A 184 9.70 3.67 15.12
C ASP A 184 10.09 3.93 13.66
N MET A 185 11.13 3.24 13.16
CA MET A 185 11.55 3.32 11.76
C MET A 185 10.49 2.73 10.81
N PHE A 186 9.91 1.57 11.14
CA PHE A 186 8.83 0.98 10.36
C PHE A 186 7.56 1.87 10.37
N SER A 187 7.19 2.38 11.55
CA SER A 187 6.03 3.27 11.68
C SER A 187 6.22 4.56 10.89
N ALA A 188 7.41 5.17 10.95
CA ALA A 188 7.76 6.33 10.15
C ALA A 188 7.74 6.03 8.64
N SER A 189 8.25 4.87 8.21
CA SER A 189 8.23 4.44 6.79
C SER A 189 6.81 4.35 6.23
N VAL A 190 5.87 3.82 7.01
CA VAL A 190 4.46 3.72 6.62
C VAL A 190 3.81 5.10 6.55
N MET A 191 3.97 5.93 7.59
CA MET A 191 3.43 7.29 7.63
C MET A 191 3.94 8.14 6.47
N LEU A 192 5.25 8.10 6.24
CA LEU A 192 5.91 8.87 5.21
C LEU A 192 5.52 8.40 3.80
N SER A 193 5.33 7.10 3.60
CA SER A 193 4.77 6.58 2.34
C SER A 193 3.37 7.11 2.09
N GLY A 194 2.50 7.16 3.12
CA GLY A 194 1.15 7.70 3.00
C GLY A 194 1.13 9.20 2.64
N LEU A 195 1.95 10.00 3.33
CA LEU A 195 2.12 11.42 3.02
C LEU A 195 2.69 11.64 1.62
N THR A 196 3.66 10.81 1.23
CA THR A 196 4.26 10.85 -0.12
C THR A 196 3.22 10.50 -1.19
N ALA A 197 2.31 9.57 -0.93
CA ALA A 197 1.24 9.23 -1.85
C ALA A 197 0.28 10.41 -2.09
N ILE A 198 -0.15 11.07 -1.00
CA ILE A 198 -0.99 12.28 -1.07
C ILE A 198 -0.27 13.39 -1.84
N GLY A 199 0.99 13.67 -1.50
CA GLY A 199 1.81 14.69 -2.15
C GLY A 199 2.04 14.39 -3.64
N SER A 200 2.32 13.13 -3.99
CA SER A 200 2.54 12.71 -5.38
C SER A 200 1.28 12.87 -6.23
N GLY A 201 0.08 12.63 -5.67
CA GLY A 201 -1.17 12.90 -6.36
C GLY A 201 -1.35 14.39 -6.70
N VAL A 202 -1.09 15.29 -5.75
CA VAL A 202 -1.20 16.75 -5.95
C VAL A 202 -0.14 17.26 -6.94
N VAL A 203 1.12 16.84 -6.77
CA VAL A 203 2.23 17.22 -7.67
C VAL A 203 1.98 16.68 -9.08
N GLY A 204 1.53 15.44 -9.21
CA GLY A 204 1.18 14.84 -10.49
C GLY A 204 0.07 15.62 -11.19
N GLU A 205 -0.99 16.00 -10.47
CA GLU A 205 -2.07 16.82 -11.03
C GLU A 205 -1.58 18.18 -11.51
N ALA A 206 -0.80 18.89 -10.69
CA ALA A 206 -0.23 20.18 -11.06
C ALA A 206 0.66 20.08 -12.31
N LEU A 207 1.45 19.01 -12.40
CA LEU A 207 2.33 18.75 -13.54
C LEU A 207 1.55 18.46 -14.82
N VAL A 208 0.48 17.67 -14.75
CA VAL A 208 -0.39 17.40 -15.91
C VAL A 208 -1.12 18.67 -16.35
N LYS A 209 -1.60 19.50 -15.41
CA LYS A 209 -2.21 20.79 -15.74
C LYS A 209 -1.24 21.75 -16.41
N TRP A 210 0.03 21.75 -16.01
CA TRP A 210 1.06 22.62 -16.58
C TRP A 210 1.56 22.14 -17.94
N THR A 211 1.81 20.84 -18.09
CA THR A 211 2.40 20.26 -19.32
C THR A 211 1.37 19.82 -20.36
N GLY A 212 0.12 19.62 -19.97
CA GLY A 212 -0.94 19.05 -20.80
C GLY A 212 -0.77 17.56 -21.13
N SER A 213 0.25 16.88 -20.59
CA SER A 213 0.58 15.49 -20.92
C SER A 213 0.49 14.58 -19.69
N LYS A 214 -0.21 13.45 -19.84
CA LYS A 214 -0.30 12.41 -18.79
C LYS A 214 0.96 11.56 -18.69
N SER A 215 1.92 11.73 -19.60
CA SER A 215 3.25 11.10 -19.52
C SER A 215 4.20 11.85 -18.59
N SER A 216 3.95 13.14 -18.31
CA SER A 216 4.82 13.97 -17.48
C SER A 216 5.05 13.43 -16.06
N PRO A 217 4.03 12.88 -15.34
CA PRO A 217 4.23 12.22 -14.05
C PRO A 217 5.22 11.04 -14.12
N PHE A 218 5.25 10.28 -15.22
CA PHE A 218 6.21 9.18 -15.41
C PHE A 218 7.63 9.70 -15.61
N LEU A 219 7.80 10.82 -16.33
CA LEU A 219 9.11 11.45 -16.49
C LEU A 219 9.62 12.04 -15.18
N LEU A 220 8.76 12.69 -14.39
CA LEU A 220 9.14 13.18 -13.08
C LEU A 220 9.48 12.00 -12.14
N ALA A 221 8.77 10.87 -12.23
CA ALA A 221 9.12 9.65 -11.50
C ALA A 221 10.52 9.15 -11.88
N ALA A 222 10.88 9.14 -13.18
CA ALA A 222 12.23 8.81 -13.64
C ALA A 222 13.29 9.75 -13.08
N VAL A 223 13.02 11.05 -13.00
CA VAL A 223 13.93 12.03 -12.36
C VAL A 223 14.12 11.72 -10.87
N CYS A 224 13.04 11.46 -10.13
CA CYS A 224 13.12 11.05 -8.72
C CYS A 224 13.97 9.78 -8.53
N LEU A 225 13.85 8.81 -9.43
CA LEU A 225 14.62 7.57 -9.39
C LEU A 225 16.10 7.78 -9.70
N CYS A 226 16.45 8.67 -10.64
CA CYS A 226 17.83 9.03 -10.92
C CYS A 226 18.48 9.74 -9.71
N VAL A 227 17.74 10.61 -9.02
CA VAL A 227 18.21 11.26 -7.79
C VAL A 227 18.36 10.23 -6.67
N ALA A 228 17.40 9.31 -6.52
CA ALA A 228 17.49 8.22 -5.55
C ALA A 228 18.70 7.31 -5.84
N PHE A 229 18.97 6.99 -7.11
CA PHE A 229 20.15 6.24 -7.54
C PHE A 229 21.44 6.95 -7.13
N GLY A 230 21.56 8.26 -7.40
CA GLY A 230 22.72 9.04 -6.96
C GLY A 230 22.87 9.06 -5.43
N GLY A 231 21.75 9.14 -4.71
CA GLY A 231 21.73 9.07 -3.26
C GLY A 231 22.21 7.72 -2.71
N ILE A 232 21.72 6.61 -3.28
CA ILE A 232 22.17 5.25 -2.91
C ILE A 232 23.66 5.10 -3.22
N TRP A 233 24.08 5.51 -4.41
CA TRP A 233 25.46 5.34 -4.86
C TRP A 233 26.48 6.12 -4.02
N HIS A 234 26.10 7.29 -3.50
CA HIS A 234 27.02 8.13 -2.72
C HIS A 234 26.91 7.97 -1.21
N PHE A 235 25.74 7.66 -0.67
CA PHE A 235 25.52 7.66 0.78
C PHE A 235 25.35 6.27 1.39
N TRP A 236 25.10 5.22 0.60
CA TRP A 236 24.87 3.88 1.14
C TRP A 236 26.16 3.04 1.08
N THR A 237 26.48 2.38 2.18
CA THR A 237 27.63 1.49 2.32
C THR A 237 27.26 0.05 2.01
N GLU A 238 28.14 -0.69 1.33
CA GLU A 238 27.89 -2.09 0.97
C GLU A 238 27.75 -2.96 2.22
N ASN A 239 26.51 -3.36 2.48
CA ASN A 239 26.18 -4.37 3.47
C ASN A 239 25.63 -5.59 2.74
N LEU A 240 26.28 -6.74 2.95
CA LEU A 240 25.71 -8.02 2.57
C LEU A 240 24.49 -8.29 3.45
N ALA A 241 23.45 -8.90 2.86
CA ALA A 241 22.35 -9.40 3.67
C ALA A 241 22.91 -10.47 4.62
N VAL A 242 22.99 -10.15 5.92
CA VAL A 242 23.19 -11.18 6.93
C VAL A 242 21.96 -12.07 6.84
N PRO A 243 22.08 -13.39 6.54
CA PRO A 243 20.94 -14.27 6.55
C PRO A 243 20.26 -14.12 7.91
N SER A 244 18.95 -13.85 7.93
CA SER A 244 18.17 -13.82 9.16
C SER A 244 18.10 -15.24 9.75
N SER A 245 19.20 -15.67 10.33
CA SER A 245 19.30 -16.80 11.25
C SER A 245 19.84 -16.22 12.55
N SER A 246 19.14 -16.51 13.65
CA SER A 246 19.51 -16.22 15.05
C SER A 246 19.47 -14.76 15.53
N HIS A 247 18.28 -14.27 15.84
CA HIS A 247 18.02 -13.54 17.10
C HIS A 247 16.68 -14.00 17.71
N SER A 248 16.63 -15.30 18.04
CA SER A 248 15.97 -15.75 19.26
C SER A 248 17.09 -15.98 20.27
N PHE A 249 17.09 -15.22 21.38
CA PHE A 249 18.03 -15.37 22.49
C PHE A 249 18.14 -16.85 22.95
N SER A 250 19.38 -17.34 23.12
CA SER A 250 19.80 -18.64 23.70
C SER A 250 19.94 -18.53 25.25
N PRO A 251 20.18 -19.60 26.09
CA PRO A 251 21.04 -20.78 25.84
C PRO A 251 20.63 -22.18 26.38
N SER A 252 21.32 -23.21 25.87
CA SER A 252 21.58 -24.59 26.38
C SER A 252 20.38 -25.51 26.64
N THR A 253 20.29 -26.73 26.10
CA THR A 253 21.24 -27.84 26.24
C THR A 253 21.01 -28.87 25.14
N GLU A 254 22.09 -29.56 24.76
CA GLU A 254 22.15 -30.71 23.87
C GLU A 254 21.04 -31.75 24.13
N GLU A 255 20.40 -32.24 23.07
CA GLU A 255 20.08 -33.67 22.96
C GLU A 255 19.87 -34.05 21.49
N LYS A 256 20.68 -35.01 21.04
CA LYS A 256 20.60 -35.69 19.74
C LYS A 256 19.46 -36.72 19.78
N ASP A 257 19.11 -37.17 18.57
CA ASP A 257 18.34 -38.38 18.24
C ASP A 257 16.81 -38.24 18.16
N HIS A 258 16.29 -38.13 16.93
CA HIS A 258 15.78 -39.31 16.22
C HIS A 258 15.40 -38.99 14.77
N GLN A 259 16.06 -39.69 13.84
CA GLN A 259 15.63 -39.87 12.46
C GLN A 259 14.32 -40.68 12.41
N GLN A 260 13.31 -40.16 11.71
CA GLN A 260 12.39 -40.85 10.77
C GLN A 260 11.06 -40.10 10.71
N GLN A 261 10.73 -39.47 9.57
CA GLN A 261 9.68 -39.95 8.65
C GLN A 261 9.48 -38.94 7.52
N SER A 262 9.74 -39.40 6.30
CA SER A 262 9.60 -38.71 5.03
C SER A 262 8.14 -38.39 4.70
N SER A 263 7.70 -37.18 5.01
CA SER A 263 6.68 -36.48 4.24
C SER A 263 7.14 -35.04 4.05
N THR A 264 7.19 -34.54 2.82
CA THR A 264 7.68 -33.18 2.54
C THR A 264 6.95 -32.16 3.43
N PRO A 265 7.65 -31.32 4.20
CA PRO A 265 7.03 -30.37 5.12
C PRO A 265 6.07 -29.39 4.42
N ALA A 266 6.14 -29.21 3.10
CA ALA A 266 5.20 -28.44 2.28
C ALA A 266 3.78 -29.04 2.20
N GLN A 267 3.66 -30.34 1.94
CA GLN A 267 2.35 -30.99 1.78
C GLN A 267 1.61 -31.14 3.11
N ALA A 268 2.34 -31.41 4.20
CA ALA A 268 1.76 -31.44 5.54
C ALA A 268 1.20 -30.07 5.96
N THR A 269 1.93 -28.97 5.68
CA THR A 269 1.43 -27.61 5.92
C THR A 269 0.18 -27.30 5.08
N TYR A 270 0.13 -27.70 3.81
CA TYR A 270 -1.03 -27.49 2.93
C TYR A 270 -2.29 -28.18 3.46
N ARG A 271 -2.17 -29.45 3.86
CA ARG A 271 -3.29 -30.22 4.43
C ARG A 271 -3.76 -29.67 5.76
N ASN A 272 -2.86 -29.13 6.58
CA ASN A 272 -3.20 -28.55 7.87
C ASN A 272 -3.96 -27.22 7.71
N ILE A 273 -3.56 -26.38 6.76
CA ILE A 273 -4.27 -25.11 6.48
C ILE A 273 -5.66 -25.36 5.90
N LEU A 274 -5.79 -26.33 4.99
CA LEU A 274 -7.09 -26.73 4.45
C LEU A 274 -8.04 -27.36 5.50
N ARG A 275 -7.52 -27.78 6.65
CA ARG A 275 -8.33 -28.31 7.76
C ARG A 275 -8.72 -27.25 8.77
N ASP A 276 -7.93 -26.19 8.90
CA ASP A 276 -8.21 -25.12 9.85
C ASP A 276 -9.23 -24.13 9.26
N LYS A 277 -10.45 -24.18 9.79
CA LYS A 277 -11.57 -23.32 9.38
C LYS A 277 -11.27 -21.84 9.60
N ARG A 278 -10.47 -21.47 10.59
CA ARG A 278 -10.08 -20.08 10.86
C ARG A 278 -9.10 -19.58 9.80
N LEU A 279 -8.11 -20.39 9.45
CA LEU A 279 -7.15 -20.06 8.37
C LEU A 279 -7.83 -20.01 7.00
N LEU A 280 -8.76 -20.92 6.72
CA LEU A 280 -9.56 -20.88 5.49
C LEU A 280 -10.41 -19.61 5.42
N THR A 281 -11.09 -19.25 6.51
CA THR A 281 -11.89 -18.03 6.57
C THR A 281 -11.01 -16.80 6.35
N LEU A 282 -9.86 -16.74 7.02
CA LEU A 282 -8.91 -15.64 6.89
C LEU A 282 -8.36 -15.54 5.45
N THR A 283 -8.06 -16.67 4.81
CA THR A 283 -7.59 -16.73 3.42
C THR A 283 -8.66 -16.27 2.46
N PHE A 284 -9.91 -16.70 2.66
CA PHE A 284 -11.05 -16.29 1.84
C PHE A 284 -11.32 -14.79 1.99
N THR A 285 -11.40 -14.27 3.22
CA THR A 285 -11.57 -12.83 3.48
C THR A 285 -10.45 -12.00 2.87
N THR A 286 -9.20 -12.47 2.98
CA THR A 286 -8.05 -11.82 2.36
C THR A 286 -8.17 -11.80 0.83
N THR A 287 -8.51 -12.93 0.23
CA THR A 287 -8.69 -13.05 -1.22
C THR A 287 -9.82 -12.16 -1.72
N ALA A 288 -10.95 -12.14 -1.03
CA ALA A 288 -12.11 -11.33 -1.41
C ALA A 288 -11.84 -9.83 -1.27
N PHE A 289 -11.25 -9.39 -0.16
CA PHE A 289 -11.01 -7.97 0.11
C PHE A 289 -9.85 -7.40 -0.70
N GLU A 290 -8.66 -8.00 -0.61
CA GLU A 290 -7.49 -7.55 -1.37
C GLU A 290 -7.73 -7.72 -2.87
N GLY A 291 -8.44 -8.77 -3.29
CA GLY A 291 -8.84 -8.96 -4.68
C GLY A 291 -9.79 -7.86 -5.18
N SER A 292 -10.79 -7.49 -4.38
CA SER A 292 -11.69 -6.37 -4.71
C SER A 292 -10.95 -5.04 -4.78
N MET A 293 -9.94 -4.83 -3.93
CA MET A 293 -9.07 -3.65 -3.97
C MET A 293 -8.28 -3.58 -5.29
N TYR A 294 -7.67 -4.68 -5.75
CA TYR A 294 -6.97 -4.70 -7.04
C TYR A 294 -7.90 -4.41 -8.23
N LEU A 295 -9.12 -4.95 -8.22
CA LEU A 295 -10.12 -4.62 -9.23
C LEU A 295 -10.52 -3.15 -9.17
N PHE A 296 -10.72 -2.62 -7.97
CA PHE A 296 -11.03 -1.21 -7.76
C PHE A 296 -9.95 -0.29 -8.36
N VAL A 297 -8.66 -0.57 -8.11
CA VAL A 297 -7.52 0.21 -8.65
C VAL A 297 -7.54 0.28 -10.18
N PHE A 298 -8.03 -0.76 -10.86
CA PHE A 298 -8.17 -0.76 -12.32
C PHE A 298 -9.44 -0.02 -12.78
N PHE A 299 -10.58 -0.22 -12.12
CA PHE A 299 -11.89 0.24 -12.61
C PHE A 299 -12.36 1.60 -12.10
N TRP A 300 -11.73 2.19 -11.08
CA TRP A 300 -12.19 3.48 -10.53
C TRP A 300 -12.15 4.62 -11.55
N SER A 301 -11.07 4.73 -12.35
CA SER A 301 -10.91 5.80 -13.34
C SER A 301 -11.97 5.74 -14.43
N PRO A 302 -12.21 4.60 -15.12
CA PRO A 302 -13.26 4.53 -16.11
C PRO A 302 -14.66 4.66 -15.47
N ALA A 303 -14.90 4.14 -14.27
CA ALA A 303 -16.20 4.28 -13.59
C ALA A 303 -16.55 5.75 -13.31
N LEU A 304 -15.58 6.54 -12.85
CA LEU A 304 -15.81 7.96 -12.58
C LEU A 304 -15.99 8.78 -13.86
N LYS A 305 -15.30 8.43 -14.96
CA LYS A 305 -15.56 9.01 -16.29
C LYS A 305 -17.00 8.78 -16.75
N ALA A 306 -17.50 7.55 -16.60
CA ALA A 306 -18.87 7.19 -16.96
C ALA A 306 -19.91 7.94 -16.12
N ALA A 307 -19.66 8.05 -14.81
CA ALA A 307 -20.53 8.81 -13.90
C ALA A 307 -20.58 10.30 -14.27
N ARG A 308 -19.43 10.91 -14.59
CA ARG A 308 -19.37 12.30 -15.07
C ARG A 308 -20.12 12.49 -16.37
N ALA A 309 -19.94 11.60 -17.35
CA ALA A 309 -20.67 11.66 -18.62
C ALA A 309 -22.18 11.59 -18.39
N SER A 310 -22.64 10.66 -17.54
CA SER A 310 -24.04 10.52 -17.15
C SER A 310 -24.59 11.76 -16.43
N SER A 311 -23.83 12.32 -15.48
CA SER A 311 -24.19 13.56 -14.77
C SER A 311 -24.15 14.81 -15.66
N ALA A 312 -23.36 14.83 -16.73
CA ALA A 312 -23.35 15.91 -17.72
C ALA A 312 -24.58 15.85 -18.61
N SER A 313 -24.91 14.66 -19.14
CA SER A 313 -26.14 14.43 -19.91
C SER A 313 -27.39 14.75 -19.10
N ALA A 314 -27.45 14.36 -17.82
CA ALA A 314 -28.58 14.66 -16.93
C ALA A 314 -28.75 16.17 -16.65
N ARG A 315 -27.68 16.97 -16.76
CA ARG A 315 -27.72 18.44 -16.62
C ARG A 315 -28.06 19.17 -17.92
N GLY A 316 -28.37 18.44 -19.00
CA GLY A 316 -28.68 19.03 -20.30
C GLY A 316 -27.48 19.69 -21.00
N ILE A 317 -26.26 19.43 -20.53
CA ILE A 317 -25.04 19.90 -21.17
C ILE A 317 -24.73 18.90 -22.29
N LEU A 318 -25.33 19.11 -23.46
CA LEU A 318 -24.94 18.36 -24.66
C LEU A 318 -23.49 18.72 -25.01
N PRO A 319 -22.63 17.75 -25.38
CA PRO A 319 -21.35 18.06 -25.98
C PRO A 319 -21.62 18.63 -27.37
N GLU A 320 -21.85 19.94 -27.46
CA GLU A 320 -22.26 20.62 -28.71
C GLU A 320 -21.14 20.66 -29.76
N ASN A 321 -19.92 20.28 -29.41
CA ASN A 321 -18.83 20.00 -30.33
C ASN A 321 -18.02 18.83 -29.75
N GLY A 322 -17.70 17.84 -30.57
CA GLY A 322 -17.06 16.59 -30.14
C GLY A 322 -15.95 16.78 -29.10
N GLY A 323 -16.19 16.31 -27.87
CA GLY A 323 -15.17 15.98 -26.87
C GLY A 323 -14.37 17.11 -26.19
N GLU A 324 -14.29 18.33 -26.72
CA GLU A 324 -13.26 19.30 -26.29
C GLU A 324 -13.64 20.20 -25.09
N ASN A 325 -14.92 20.32 -24.72
CA ASN A 325 -15.37 21.29 -23.70
C ASN A 325 -15.66 20.72 -22.31
N VAL A 326 -15.38 19.43 -22.06
CA VAL A 326 -15.43 18.87 -20.69
C VAL A 326 -14.01 18.73 -20.18
N PRO A 327 -13.58 19.55 -19.19
CA PRO A 327 -12.28 19.37 -18.56
C PRO A 327 -12.11 17.93 -18.10
N GLY A 328 -10.95 17.34 -18.42
CA GLY A 328 -10.59 16.01 -17.95
C GLY A 328 -10.76 15.86 -16.43
N LEU A 329 -10.96 14.63 -15.96
CA LEU A 329 -10.96 14.37 -14.51
C LEU A 329 -9.58 14.69 -13.94
N PRO A 330 -9.48 15.41 -12.81
CA PRO A 330 -8.21 15.66 -12.14
C PRO A 330 -7.77 14.39 -11.40
N PHE A 331 -7.22 13.41 -12.14
CA PHE A 331 -6.91 12.08 -11.64
C PHE A 331 -5.94 12.11 -10.46
N GLY A 332 -4.97 13.03 -10.47
CA GLY A 332 -4.01 13.15 -9.36
C GLY A 332 -4.67 13.66 -8.08
N LEU A 333 -5.61 14.61 -8.19
CA LEU A 333 -6.34 15.15 -7.03
C LEU A 333 -7.36 14.14 -6.47
N ILE A 334 -8.01 13.37 -7.33
CA ILE A 334 -8.89 12.27 -6.93
C ILE A 334 -8.09 11.21 -6.19
N PHE A 335 -6.94 10.81 -6.74
CA PHE A 335 -6.04 9.86 -6.08
C PHE A 335 -5.52 10.39 -4.74
N ALA A 336 -5.12 11.67 -4.66
CA ALA A 336 -4.72 12.29 -3.40
C ALA A 336 -5.85 12.28 -2.36
N SER A 337 -7.10 12.43 -2.80
CA SER A 337 -8.28 12.32 -1.95
C SER A 337 -8.48 10.89 -1.44
N PHE A 338 -8.33 9.88 -2.31
CA PHE A 338 -8.39 8.47 -1.94
C PHE A 338 -7.29 8.09 -0.94
N MET A 339 -6.05 8.54 -1.15
CA MET A 339 -4.95 8.33 -0.20
C MET A 339 -5.20 9.04 1.14
N SER A 340 -5.80 10.23 1.13
CA SER A 340 -6.23 10.93 2.35
C SER A 340 -7.35 10.17 3.08
N ALA A 341 -8.29 9.59 2.34
CA ALA A 341 -9.38 8.77 2.88
C ALA A 341 -8.84 7.45 3.49
N MET A 342 -7.87 6.81 2.83
CA MET A 342 -7.18 5.64 3.36
C MET A 342 -6.43 5.97 4.66
N MET A 343 -5.68 7.08 4.70
CA MET A 343 -4.97 7.52 5.91
C MET A 343 -5.95 7.77 7.07
N LEU A 344 -7.11 8.38 6.79
CA LEU A 344 -8.18 8.59 7.75
C LEU A 344 -8.63 7.26 8.38
N GLY A 345 -8.86 6.23 7.55
CA GLY A 345 -9.21 4.89 8.02
C GLY A 345 -8.16 4.29 8.96
N SER A 346 -6.89 4.30 8.56
CA SER A 346 -5.80 3.74 9.37
C SER A 346 -5.61 4.46 10.70
N MET A 347 -5.70 5.79 10.70
CA MET A 347 -5.63 6.59 11.92
C MET A 347 -6.80 6.31 12.87
N THR A 348 -8.00 6.11 12.33
CA THR A 348 -9.19 5.77 13.12
C THR A 348 -8.99 4.43 13.82
N THR A 349 -8.49 3.41 13.12
CA THR A 349 -8.16 2.10 13.70
C THR A 349 -7.08 2.20 14.77
N SER A 350 -6.06 3.04 14.57
CA SER A 350 -5.04 3.31 15.59
C SER A 350 -5.62 3.96 16.84
N ALA A 351 -6.54 4.93 16.68
CA ALA A 351 -7.23 5.58 17.80
C ALA A 351 -8.11 4.62 18.61
N MET A 352 -8.67 3.58 17.98
CA MET A 352 -9.52 2.59 18.65
C MET A 352 -8.74 1.66 19.61
N ASN A 353 -7.43 1.86 19.81
CA ASN A 353 -6.58 1.06 20.72
C ASN A 353 -6.77 -0.45 20.49
N LEU A 354 -6.46 -0.92 19.28
CA LEU A 354 -6.54 -2.35 18.90
C LEU A 354 -5.68 -3.30 19.75
N THR A 355 -5.00 -2.81 20.78
CA THR A 355 -4.03 -3.52 21.62
C THR A 355 -4.64 -4.53 22.59
N SER A 356 -5.94 -4.53 22.92
CA SER A 356 -6.41 -5.37 24.03
C SER A 356 -7.01 -6.75 23.67
N ASN A 357 -7.70 -6.95 22.53
CA ASN A 357 -8.44 -8.20 22.30
C ASN A 357 -8.60 -8.63 20.82
N LEU A 358 -8.46 -9.95 20.55
CA LEU A 358 -8.71 -10.60 19.25
C LEU A 358 -10.13 -10.34 18.74
N LYS A 359 -11.14 -10.43 19.63
CA LYS A 359 -12.56 -10.21 19.30
C LYS A 359 -12.82 -8.82 18.72
N THR A 360 -12.15 -7.79 19.27
CA THR A 360 -12.27 -6.41 18.76
C THR A 360 -11.72 -6.30 17.34
N SER A 361 -10.61 -6.98 17.04
CA SER A 361 -9.99 -6.98 15.70
C SER A 361 -10.84 -7.76 14.68
N SER A 362 -11.43 -8.87 15.11
CA SER A 362 -12.38 -9.66 14.30
C SER A 362 -13.63 -8.85 13.96
N ARG A 363 -14.28 -8.22 14.95
CA ARG A 363 -15.46 -7.35 14.74
C ARG A 363 -15.17 -6.13 13.90
N LEU A 364 -14.00 -5.50 14.08
CA LEU A 364 -13.59 -4.39 13.23
C LEU A 364 -13.44 -4.84 11.77
N THR A 365 -12.79 -6.00 11.55
CA THR A 365 -12.65 -6.58 10.21
C THR A 365 -14.02 -6.89 9.60
N LEU A 366 -14.93 -7.46 10.39
CA LEU A 366 -16.31 -7.74 9.99
C LEU A 366 -17.04 -6.48 9.53
N HIS A 367 -17.08 -5.42 10.35
CA HIS A 367 -17.73 -4.16 10.00
C HIS A 367 -17.08 -3.48 8.80
N THR A 368 -15.75 -3.53 8.70
CA THR A 368 -14.99 -2.97 7.58
C THR A 368 -15.35 -3.67 6.26
N VAL A 369 -15.44 -5.00 6.25
CA VAL A 369 -15.82 -5.79 5.07
C VAL A 369 -17.27 -5.49 4.66
N ALA A 370 -18.19 -5.35 5.62
CA ALA A 370 -19.57 -4.98 5.33
C ALA A 370 -19.68 -3.57 4.72
N LEU A 371 -18.97 -2.60 5.30
CA LEU A 371 -18.95 -1.23 4.79
C LEU A 371 -18.32 -1.15 3.40
N ALA A 372 -17.24 -1.89 3.15
CA ALA A 372 -16.62 -2.00 1.84
C ALA A 372 -17.55 -2.61 0.79
N ALA A 373 -18.37 -3.60 1.16
CA ALA A 373 -19.38 -4.17 0.26
C ALA A 373 -20.42 -3.12 -0.17
N ILE A 374 -20.93 -2.33 0.79
CA ILE A 374 -21.87 -1.24 0.52
C ILE A 374 -21.20 -0.19 -0.39
N ALA A 375 -19.95 0.16 -0.09
CA ALA A 375 -19.17 1.13 -0.85
C ALA A 375 -18.96 0.70 -2.32
N LEU A 376 -18.74 -0.59 -2.60
CA LEU A 376 -18.58 -1.08 -3.99
C LEU A 376 -19.90 -1.26 -4.74
N VAL A 377 -21.02 -1.49 -4.04
CA VAL A 377 -22.35 -1.59 -4.67
C VAL A 377 -22.93 -0.20 -4.98
N THR A 378 -22.60 0.82 -4.16
CA THR A 378 -23.16 2.18 -4.30
C THR A 378 -22.92 2.81 -5.68
N PRO A 379 -21.74 2.73 -6.32
CA PRO A 379 -21.50 3.25 -7.67
C PRO A 379 -22.42 2.67 -8.75
N VAL A 380 -22.82 1.41 -8.57
CA VAL A 380 -23.75 0.70 -9.46
C VAL A 380 -25.17 1.28 -9.32
N LEU A 381 -25.55 1.75 -8.12
CA LEU A 381 -26.87 2.33 -7.86
C LEU A 381 -26.93 3.83 -8.14
N ALA A 382 -25.84 4.55 -7.86
CA ALA A 382 -25.74 6.01 -7.94
C ALA A 382 -25.11 6.51 -9.25
N ARG A 383 -25.28 5.79 -10.38
CA ARG A 383 -24.63 6.10 -11.67
C ARG A 383 -24.86 7.53 -12.17
N SER A 384 -26.01 8.10 -11.83
CA SER A 384 -26.40 9.44 -12.26
C SER A 384 -25.68 10.57 -11.51
N SER A 385 -24.96 10.25 -10.42
CA SER A 385 -24.30 11.24 -9.55
C SER A 385 -22.79 11.01 -9.45
N GLU A 386 -22.01 11.87 -10.11
CA GLU A 386 -20.55 11.95 -9.98
C GLU A 386 -20.10 12.04 -8.51
N THR A 387 -20.78 12.87 -7.71
CA THR A 387 -20.53 13.00 -6.27
C THR A 387 -20.80 11.70 -5.51
N GLY A 388 -21.88 11.00 -5.83
CA GLY A 388 -22.23 9.74 -5.18
C GLY A 388 -21.19 8.65 -5.44
N VAL A 389 -20.72 8.52 -6.68
CA VAL A 389 -19.67 7.57 -7.08
C VAL A 389 -18.34 7.91 -6.40
N PHE A 390 -17.95 9.19 -6.38
CA PHE A 390 -16.71 9.61 -5.72
C PHE A 390 -16.70 9.28 -4.22
N TRP A 391 -17.76 9.63 -3.48
CA TRP A 391 -17.80 9.38 -2.04
C TRP A 391 -17.94 7.89 -1.71
N ALA A 392 -18.57 7.10 -2.58
CA ALA A 392 -18.56 5.65 -2.45
C ALA A 392 -17.14 5.08 -2.57
N PHE A 393 -16.34 5.57 -3.52
CA PHE A 393 -14.94 5.18 -3.65
C PHE A 393 -14.07 5.68 -2.49
N ALA A 394 -14.28 6.93 -2.03
CA ALA A 394 -13.60 7.44 -0.83
C ALA A 394 -13.95 6.62 0.43
N LEU A 395 -15.19 6.18 0.57
CA LEU A 395 -15.63 5.28 1.65
C LEU A 395 -14.95 3.92 1.55
N PHE A 396 -14.83 3.36 0.35
CA PHE A 396 -14.09 2.11 0.13
C PHE A 396 -12.63 2.27 0.55
N GLU A 397 -11.99 3.39 0.23
CA GLU A 397 -10.60 3.67 0.63
C GLU A 397 -10.44 3.83 2.15
N ILE A 398 -11.40 4.47 2.85
CA ILE A 398 -11.44 4.45 4.33
C ILE A 398 -11.48 3.01 4.84
N CYS A 399 -12.29 2.15 4.22
CA CYS A 399 -12.35 0.73 4.59
C CYS A 399 -11.01 0.02 4.36
N VAL A 400 -10.32 0.30 3.25
CA VAL A 400 -8.99 -0.24 2.98
C VAL A 400 -8.00 0.20 4.06
N GLY A 401 -8.05 1.47 4.46
CA GLY A 401 -7.24 2.01 5.55
C GLY A 401 -7.49 1.34 6.90
N MET A 402 -8.74 1.00 7.21
CA MET A 402 -9.13 0.27 8.42
C MET A 402 -8.77 -1.23 8.36
N TYR A 403 -8.83 -1.81 7.16
CA TYR A 403 -8.61 -3.23 6.91
C TYR A 403 -7.17 -3.66 7.19
N PHE A 404 -6.18 -2.93 6.66
CA PHE A 404 -4.77 -3.36 6.75
C PHE A 404 -4.25 -3.55 8.19
N PRO A 405 -4.47 -2.62 9.13
CA PRO A 405 -4.07 -2.84 10.52
C PRO A 405 -4.85 -3.98 11.19
N ALA A 406 -6.17 -4.07 10.95
CA ALA A 406 -7.03 -5.07 11.56
C ALA A 406 -6.69 -6.50 11.11
N ILE A 407 -6.52 -6.70 9.79
CA ILE A 407 -6.17 -8.00 9.23
C ILE A 407 -4.74 -8.39 9.58
N SER A 408 -3.81 -7.45 9.66
CA SER A 408 -2.40 -7.74 10.01
C SER A 408 -2.30 -8.28 11.44
N LYS A 409 -3.04 -7.66 12.38
CA LYS A 409 -3.13 -8.17 13.75
C LYS A 409 -3.77 -9.56 13.79
N LEU A 410 -4.91 -9.74 13.12
CA LEU A 410 -5.59 -11.04 13.05
C LEU A 410 -4.71 -12.14 12.43
N LYS A 411 -4.01 -11.83 11.33
CA LYS A 411 -3.03 -12.73 10.68
C LYS A 411 -1.86 -13.06 11.60
N SER A 412 -1.41 -12.13 12.45
CA SER A 412 -0.30 -12.38 13.38
C SER A 412 -0.68 -13.25 14.57
N GLU A 413 -1.93 -13.14 15.05
CA GLU A 413 -2.45 -13.91 16.20
C GLU A 413 -2.91 -15.32 15.80
N VAL A 414 -3.48 -15.49 14.60
CA VAL A 414 -3.96 -16.79 14.11
C VAL A 414 -2.83 -17.66 13.55
N VAL A 415 -1.78 -17.04 12.99
CA VAL A 415 -0.69 -17.78 12.33
C VAL A 415 0.55 -17.82 13.22
N GLU A 416 0.96 -19.03 13.59
CA GLU A 416 2.18 -19.28 14.34
C GLU A 416 3.41 -18.70 13.64
N GLU A 417 4.28 -18.04 14.41
CA GLU A 417 5.41 -17.26 13.92
C GLU A 417 6.37 -18.08 13.05
N ARG A 418 6.61 -19.35 13.43
CA ARG A 418 7.53 -20.28 12.74
C ARG A 418 7.13 -20.58 11.30
N VAL A 419 5.84 -20.53 10.98
CA VAL A 419 5.33 -20.89 9.64
C VAL A 419 4.72 -19.68 8.90
N ARG A 420 4.75 -18.49 9.51
CA ARG A 420 4.05 -17.29 9.05
C ARG A 420 4.36 -16.92 7.60
N GLY A 421 5.65 -16.86 7.24
CA GLY A 421 6.06 -16.53 5.87
C GLY A 421 5.52 -17.51 4.82
N LYS A 422 5.50 -18.81 5.15
CA LYS A 422 4.98 -19.85 4.26
C LYS A 422 3.45 -19.80 4.12
N VAL A 423 2.75 -19.58 5.23
CA VAL A 423 1.28 -19.43 5.23
C VAL A 423 0.89 -18.18 4.44
N TYR A 424 1.54 -17.03 4.66
CA TYR A 424 1.24 -15.79 3.94
C TYR A 424 1.54 -15.88 2.44
N GLY A 425 2.66 -16.50 2.07
CA GLY A 425 2.95 -16.80 0.66
C GLY A 425 1.87 -17.67 0.01
N MET A 426 1.36 -18.66 0.75
CA MET A 426 0.28 -19.52 0.27
C MET A 426 -1.07 -18.80 0.18
N MET A 427 -1.37 -17.87 1.09
CA MET A 427 -2.57 -17.02 1.03
C MET A 427 -2.58 -16.09 -0.19
N ARG A 428 -1.40 -15.75 -0.75
CA ARG A 428 -1.30 -14.94 -1.97
C ARG A 428 -1.63 -15.70 -3.26
N VAL A 429 -1.51 -17.02 -3.28
CA VAL A 429 -1.82 -17.83 -4.47
C VAL A 429 -3.28 -17.66 -4.92
N PRO A 430 -4.31 -17.89 -4.06
CA PRO A 430 -5.70 -17.70 -4.46
C PRO A 430 -6.02 -16.24 -4.81
N LEU A 431 -5.41 -15.28 -4.11
CA LEU A 431 -5.52 -13.85 -4.41
C LEU A 431 -5.03 -13.51 -5.83
N ASN A 432 -3.79 -13.90 -6.15
CA ASN A 432 -3.20 -13.61 -7.45
C ASN A 432 -3.96 -14.32 -8.57
N LEU A 433 -4.40 -15.56 -8.35
CA LEU A 433 -5.24 -16.28 -9.31
C LEU A 433 -6.57 -15.56 -9.54
N PHE A 434 -7.25 -15.11 -8.48
CA PHE A 434 -8.47 -14.33 -8.59
C PHE A 434 -8.28 -13.06 -9.41
N VAL A 435 -7.23 -12.29 -9.13
CA VAL A 435 -6.94 -11.03 -9.85
C VAL A 435 -6.62 -11.29 -11.32
N VAL A 436 -5.79 -12.29 -11.63
CA VAL A 436 -5.44 -12.64 -13.02
C VAL A 436 -6.66 -13.13 -13.79
N LEU A 437 -7.53 -13.95 -13.18
CA LEU A 437 -8.75 -14.41 -13.84
C LEU A 437 -9.74 -13.25 -14.07
N ALA A 438 -9.97 -12.41 -13.06
CA ALA A 438 -10.92 -11.31 -13.14
C ALA A 438 -10.47 -10.21 -14.12
N LEU A 439 -9.17 -9.89 -14.14
CA LEU A 439 -8.61 -8.95 -15.12
C LEU A 439 -8.47 -9.61 -16.51
N GLY A 440 -8.14 -10.89 -16.58
CA GLY A 440 -8.05 -11.65 -17.83
C GLY A 440 -9.40 -11.82 -18.53
N SER A 441 -10.51 -11.83 -17.78
CA SER A 441 -11.86 -11.83 -18.33
C SER A 441 -12.40 -10.44 -18.68
N THR A 442 -11.58 -9.38 -18.58
CA THR A 442 -12.02 -8.00 -18.81
C THR A 442 -12.52 -7.81 -20.24
N LYS A 443 -13.71 -7.24 -20.35
CA LYS A 443 -14.33 -6.84 -21.62
C LYS A 443 -14.65 -5.36 -21.59
N GLU A 444 -14.62 -4.74 -22.76
CA GLU A 444 -15.01 -3.34 -22.89
C GLU A 444 -16.50 -3.16 -22.55
N GLY A 445 -16.80 -2.12 -21.79
CA GLY A 445 -18.16 -1.65 -21.59
C GLY A 445 -18.58 -1.43 -20.14
N GLU A 446 -19.64 -0.63 -19.96
CA GLU A 446 -20.18 -0.27 -18.64
C GLU A 446 -20.80 -1.47 -17.93
N ALA A 447 -21.47 -2.35 -18.68
CA ALA A 447 -22.14 -3.53 -18.15
C ALA A 447 -21.15 -4.51 -17.49
N TYR A 448 -19.96 -4.69 -18.06
CA TYR A 448 -18.93 -5.55 -17.46
C TYR A 448 -18.41 -4.96 -16.15
N ARG A 449 -18.14 -3.64 -16.13
CA ARG A 449 -17.70 -2.92 -14.92
C ARG A 449 -18.73 -3.02 -13.80
N ASP A 450 -20.01 -2.84 -14.13
CA ASP A 450 -21.11 -3.01 -13.20
C ASP A 450 -21.21 -4.42 -12.63
N THR A 451 -21.07 -5.43 -13.48
CA THR A 451 -21.04 -6.82 -13.04
C THR A 451 -19.85 -7.04 -12.10
N MET A 452 -18.69 -6.46 -12.39
CA MET A 452 -17.51 -6.61 -11.55
C MET A 452 -17.68 -5.99 -10.16
N PHE A 453 -18.21 -4.76 -10.07
CA PHE A 453 -18.51 -4.14 -8.78
C PHE A 453 -19.57 -4.92 -7.99
N ARG A 454 -20.60 -5.47 -8.65
CA ARG A 454 -21.60 -6.34 -8.00
C ARG A 454 -21.01 -7.65 -7.52
N THR A 455 -20.16 -8.30 -8.31
CA THR A 455 -19.48 -9.54 -7.93
C THR A 455 -18.52 -9.30 -6.78
N ALA A 456 -17.72 -8.23 -6.81
CA ALA A 456 -16.85 -7.84 -5.71
C ALA A 456 -17.65 -7.55 -4.42
N GLY A 457 -18.72 -6.75 -4.51
CA GLY A 457 -19.60 -6.47 -3.37
C GLY A 457 -20.25 -7.72 -2.80
N SER A 458 -20.69 -8.65 -3.67
CA SER A 458 -21.30 -9.92 -3.26
C SER A 458 -20.28 -10.86 -2.60
N LEU A 459 -19.05 -10.93 -3.12
CA LEU A 459 -17.95 -11.67 -2.50
C LEU A 459 -17.61 -11.13 -1.11
N LEU A 460 -17.61 -9.81 -0.93
CA LEU A 460 -17.41 -9.17 0.37
C LEU A 460 -18.55 -9.48 1.34
N LEU A 461 -19.82 -9.48 0.90
CA LEU A 461 -20.95 -9.90 1.73
C LEU A 461 -20.85 -11.38 2.15
N ILE A 462 -20.42 -12.25 1.25
CA ILE A 462 -20.15 -13.65 1.59
C ILE A 462 -19.02 -13.72 2.62
N ALA A 463 -17.94 -12.96 2.43
CA ALA A 463 -16.84 -12.91 3.41
C ALA A 463 -17.31 -12.43 4.77
N PHE A 464 -18.20 -11.44 4.83
CA PHE A 464 -18.85 -11.00 6.07
C PHE A 464 -19.57 -12.15 6.78
N VAL A 465 -20.41 -12.93 6.06
CA VAL A 465 -21.14 -14.07 6.64
C VAL A 465 -20.18 -15.16 7.13
N VAL A 466 -19.10 -15.42 6.40
CA VAL A 466 -18.10 -16.45 6.79
C VAL A 466 -17.33 -15.99 8.03
N ILE A 467 -16.90 -14.73 8.11
CA ILE A 467 -16.24 -14.16 9.31
C ILE A 467 -17.17 -14.27 10.51
N ALA A 468 -18.43 -13.83 10.38
CA ALA A 468 -19.41 -13.89 11.46
C ALA A 468 -19.67 -15.31 12.00
N ARG A 469 -19.48 -16.34 11.16
CA ARG A 469 -19.68 -17.74 11.57
C ARG A 469 -18.46 -18.41 12.20
N TYR A 470 -17.25 -18.05 11.79
CA TYR A 470 -16.04 -18.82 12.12
C TYR A 470 -14.98 -18.03 12.90
N LEU A 471 -15.12 -16.70 13.01
CA LEU A 471 -14.14 -15.80 13.64
C LEU A 471 -14.72 -14.88 14.74
N ASP A 472 -16.05 -14.75 14.89
CA ASP A 472 -16.68 -13.96 15.97
C ASP A 472 -17.20 -14.84 17.11
#